data_AF-A0A951VV73-F1
#
_entry.id   AF-A0A951VV73-F1
#
_cell.length_a   1.000
_cell.length_b   1.000
_cell.length_c   1.000
_cell.angle_alpha   90.00
_cell.angle_beta   90.00
_cell.angle_gamma   90.00
#
_symmetry.space_group_name_H-M   'P 1'
#
loop_
_entity.id
_entity.type
_entity.pdbx_description
1 polymer ?
#
loop_
_entity_poly.entity_id
_entity_poly.type
_entity_poly.pdbx_seq_one_letter_code
_entity_poly.pdbx_strand_id
1 'polypeptide(L)'
;MFNRISIAAFVLSLSIILYSCESNDSITNSGSSGTEINLLIPPDNAVINNLNPTFSWSAISTAQYYRLQISPTSSFSNIIFEKASVSSTSYTLTDAVLVDSNTYYWRVNGYSDADTSEWSAVSSFTVNTIAAVPNGKVLLELFTNTSCIPCLQPNHYLDNIFGNQGVTNNDAKVVILRAHTTLFPNDPFYLFNPTVNDARQTYYNAANANPRGFLLGANMGAFNSTNWTTLINSKLGSTTDYAITVSNNYNPAGNAGSLEVKVFQISGAQASDLRLFVALTENDLSYNAPNGEVHFDNTLRDMLNGINGEQINLTAGQSLSRTINYSVMSGINYQKAQLIIFIQDYSTREIFAVEVINVN
;
A
#
# COMPACT_ATOMS: atom_id res chain seq x y z
N MET A 1 -37.55 11.19 -85.73
CA MET A 1 -36.24 10.65 -86.13
C MET A 1 -35.31 10.73 -84.93
N PHE A 2 -34.81 9.58 -84.39
CA PHE A 2 -33.66 9.37 -83.45
C PHE A 2 -33.49 10.33 -82.22
N ASN A 3 -32.86 10.04 -81.07
CA ASN A 3 -32.31 8.90 -80.32
C ASN A 3 -32.00 9.48 -78.90
N ARG A 4 -32.09 8.84 -77.72
CA ARG A 4 -32.54 7.54 -77.18
C ARG A 4 -33.09 7.80 -75.74
N ILE A 5 -33.73 6.80 -75.10
CA ILE A 5 -33.99 6.80 -73.65
C ILE A 5 -33.57 5.43 -73.07
N SER A 6 -32.93 5.41 -71.90
CA SER A 6 -32.73 4.19 -71.07
C SER A 6 -32.49 4.58 -69.61
N ILE A 7 -33.44 4.22 -68.74
CA ILE A 7 -33.37 4.27 -67.26
C ILE A 7 -34.15 3.05 -66.74
N ALA A 8 -33.80 2.59 -65.53
CA ALA A 8 -34.42 1.56 -64.66
C ALA A 8 -33.87 0.12 -64.78
N ALA A 9 -33.81 -0.70 -63.72
CA ALA A 9 -33.79 -0.44 -62.26
C ALA A 9 -33.40 -1.72 -61.49
N PHE A 10 -32.96 -1.56 -60.23
CA PHE A 10 -33.08 -2.48 -59.08
C PHE A 10 -33.10 -4.02 -59.26
N VAL A 11 -32.16 -4.71 -58.59
CA VAL A 11 -32.44 -5.84 -57.67
C VAL A 11 -31.40 -5.82 -56.53
N LEU A 12 -31.84 -6.00 -55.28
CA LEU A 12 -30.99 -6.36 -54.13
C LEU A 12 -31.35 -7.79 -53.70
N SER A 13 -30.37 -8.67 -53.45
CA SER A 13 -30.62 -10.01 -52.92
C SER A 13 -30.17 -10.14 -51.46
N LEU A 14 -31.10 -10.57 -50.61
CA LEU A 14 -30.86 -10.98 -49.23
C LEU A 14 -30.61 -12.49 -49.19
N SER A 15 -29.81 -13.00 -48.26
CA SER A 15 -29.67 -14.45 -48.07
C SER A 15 -29.61 -14.79 -46.58
N ILE A 16 -30.61 -15.56 -46.14
CA ILE A 16 -30.81 -16.05 -44.78
C ILE A 16 -30.11 -17.40 -44.68
N ILE A 17 -29.30 -17.62 -43.64
CA ILE A 17 -28.75 -18.94 -43.32
C ILE A 17 -29.70 -19.66 -42.36
N LEU A 18 -30.06 -20.89 -42.71
CA LEU A 18 -31.00 -21.74 -42.00
C LEU A 18 -30.32 -22.51 -40.86
N TYR A 19 -31.09 -22.78 -39.80
CA TYR A 19 -30.78 -23.82 -38.82
C TYR A 19 -30.96 -25.21 -39.45
N SER A 20 -30.06 -26.13 -39.13
CA SER A 20 -30.32 -27.58 -39.19
C SER A 20 -29.95 -28.23 -37.87
N CYS A 21 -30.83 -29.09 -37.37
CA CYS A 21 -30.67 -29.84 -36.13
C CYS A 21 -30.01 -31.18 -36.43
N GLU A 22 -28.91 -31.51 -35.75
CA GLU A 22 -28.42 -32.89 -35.64
C GLU A 22 -28.52 -33.33 -34.18
N SER A 23 -28.98 -34.57 -33.99
CA SER A 23 -29.33 -35.13 -32.70
C SER A 23 -28.23 -36.02 -32.14
N ASN A 24 -28.19 -36.11 -30.81
CA ASN A 24 -27.39 -37.04 -30.03
C ASN A 24 -25.86 -36.97 -30.25
N ASP A 25 -25.23 -36.05 -29.52
CA ASP A 25 -24.17 -36.52 -28.63
C ASP A 25 -24.64 -36.38 -27.18
N SER A 26 -24.65 -37.50 -26.46
CA SER A 26 -24.80 -37.46 -25.01
C SER A 26 -23.64 -36.66 -24.44
N ILE A 27 -23.94 -35.58 -23.70
CA ILE A 27 -22.94 -34.93 -22.85
C ILE A 27 -22.51 -35.99 -21.83
N THR A 28 -21.41 -36.67 -22.14
CA THR A 28 -20.66 -37.37 -21.12
C THR A 28 -20.11 -36.28 -20.23
N ASN A 29 -20.78 -36.10 -19.09
CA ASN A 29 -20.14 -35.54 -17.92
C ASN A 29 -18.91 -36.43 -17.68
N SER A 30 -17.76 -35.99 -18.20
CA SER A 30 -16.46 -36.58 -17.92
C SER A 30 -16.12 -36.20 -16.49
N GLY A 31 -16.84 -36.84 -15.56
CA GLY A 31 -16.45 -36.93 -14.17
C GLY A 31 -15.06 -37.49 -14.17
N SER A 32 -14.09 -36.60 -13.96
CA SER A 32 -12.68 -36.94 -13.87
C SER A 32 -12.55 -37.96 -12.75
N SER A 33 -12.41 -39.23 -13.13
CA SER A 33 -12.04 -40.30 -12.20
C SER A 33 -10.55 -40.17 -11.89
N GLY A 34 -10.17 -39.01 -11.34
CA GLY A 34 -8.86 -38.81 -10.75
C GLY A 34 -8.71 -39.77 -9.59
N THR A 35 -7.59 -40.50 -9.58
CA THR A 35 -7.16 -41.30 -8.43
C THR A 35 -6.50 -40.44 -7.34
N GLU A 36 -6.34 -39.14 -7.59
CA GLU A 36 -5.66 -38.17 -6.75
C GLU A 36 -6.60 -36.99 -6.42
N ILE A 37 -6.47 -36.48 -5.19
CA ILE A 37 -7.26 -35.34 -4.70
C ILE A 37 -6.49 -34.05 -4.95
N ASN A 38 -7.03 -33.21 -5.82
CA ASN A 38 -6.54 -31.85 -6.06
C ASN A 38 -7.15 -30.89 -5.05
N LEU A 39 -6.30 -30.08 -4.41
CA LEU A 39 -6.72 -29.03 -3.48
C LEU A 39 -7.05 -27.74 -4.25
N LEU A 40 -8.24 -27.18 -4.02
CA LEU A 40 -8.80 -26.10 -4.85
C LEU A 40 -8.88 -24.76 -4.11
N ILE A 41 -9.41 -24.77 -2.88
CA ILE A 41 -9.56 -23.57 -2.04
C ILE A 41 -9.14 -23.93 -0.61
N PRO A 42 -8.31 -23.11 0.07
CA PRO A 42 -7.46 -22.07 -0.51
C PRO A 42 -6.44 -22.69 -1.50
N PRO A 43 -6.17 -22.07 -2.66
CA PRO A 43 -5.10 -22.54 -3.54
C PRO A 43 -3.73 -22.41 -2.84
N ASP A 44 -2.73 -23.15 -3.30
CA ASP A 44 -1.41 -23.15 -2.64
C ASP A 44 -0.76 -21.75 -2.64
N ASN A 45 -0.19 -21.38 -1.50
CA ASN A 45 0.35 -20.07 -1.14
C ASN A 45 -0.69 -18.93 -1.09
N ALA A 46 -1.99 -19.24 -0.97
CA ALA A 46 -3.03 -18.22 -0.82
C ALA A 46 -2.86 -17.35 0.44
N VAL A 47 -3.22 -16.08 0.35
CA VAL A 47 -3.43 -15.20 1.52
C VAL A 47 -4.93 -15.00 1.69
N ILE A 48 -5.45 -15.29 2.89
CA ILE A 48 -6.88 -15.22 3.21
C ILE A 48 -7.14 -14.29 4.40
N ASN A 49 -8.31 -13.65 4.41
CA ASN A 49 -8.66 -12.59 5.37
C ASN A 49 -9.72 -13.00 6.41
N ASN A 50 -9.84 -14.29 6.72
CA ASN A 50 -10.79 -14.80 7.70
C ASN A 50 -10.22 -15.99 8.49
N LEU A 51 -10.64 -16.13 9.75
CA LEU A 51 -10.26 -17.24 10.65
C LEU A 51 -11.06 -18.52 10.39
N ASN A 52 -12.05 -18.48 9.49
CA ASN A 52 -13.03 -19.53 9.25
C ASN A 52 -13.16 -19.86 7.74
N PRO A 53 -12.06 -20.20 7.04
CA PRO A 53 -12.10 -20.43 5.60
C PRO A 53 -12.90 -21.67 5.22
N THR A 54 -13.41 -21.64 3.99
CA THR A 54 -13.93 -22.82 3.32
C THR A 54 -12.81 -23.51 2.57
N PHE A 55 -12.56 -24.77 2.94
CA PHE A 55 -11.69 -25.68 2.20
C PHE A 55 -12.50 -26.39 1.12
N SER A 56 -11.93 -26.61 -0.07
CA SER A 56 -12.54 -27.43 -1.12
C SER A 56 -11.50 -28.16 -1.97
N TRP A 57 -11.88 -29.34 -2.47
CA TRP A 57 -11.00 -30.27 -3.18
C TRP A 57 -11.76 -31.02 -4.28
N SER A 58 -11.06 -31.76 -5.14
CA SER A 58 -11.71 -32.60 -6.16
C SER A 58 -12.30 -33.88 -5.56
N ALA A 59 -13.42 -34.35 -6.12
CA ALA A 59 -13.95 -35.67 -5.80
C ALA A 59 -13.03 -36.78 -6.33
N ILE A 60 -12.97 -37.91 -5.62
CA ILE A 60 -12.52 -39.21 -6.17
C ILE A 60 -13.67 -40.20 -6.11
N SER A 61 -13.80 -41.05 -7.13
CA SER A 61 -14.99 -41.90 -7.35
C SER A 61 -15.20 -43.00 -6.31
N THR A 62 -14.15 -43.36 -5.56
CA THR A 62 -14.17 -44.41 -4.52
C THR A 62 -14.41 -43.87 -3.09
N ALA A 63 -14.35 -42.56 -2.87
CA ALA A 63 -14.51 -41.97 -1.54
C ALA A 63 -15.98 -41.72 -1.20
N GLN A 64 -16.42 -42.27 -0.06
CA GLN A 64 -17.69 -41.93 0.59
C GLN A 64 -17.52 -40.72 1.52
N TYR A 65 -16.34 -40.57 2.09
CA TYR A 65 -15.98 -39.52 3.03
C TYR A 65 -14.56 -39.01 2.77
N TYR A 66 -14.28 -37.81 3.27
CA TYR A 66 -12.95 -37.19 3.24
C TYR A 66 -12.53 -36.83 4.65
N ARG A 67 -11.21 -36.91 4.90
CA ARG A 67 -10.57 -36.40 6.11
C ARG A 67 -9.70 -35.20 5.75
N LEU A 68 -9.96 -34.07 6.40
CA LEU A 68 -9.21 -32.82 6.28
C LEU A 68 -8.30 -32.66 7.51
N GLN A 69 -7.03 -32.33 7.29
CA GLN A 69 -6.08 -31.92 8.36
C GLN A 69 -5.51 -30.52 8.09
N ILE A 70 -5.30 -29.75 9.16
CA ILE A 70 -4.61 -28.45 9.15
C ILE A 70 -3.49 -28.47 10.20
N SER A 71 -2.32 -27.94 9.85
CA SER A 71 -1.11 -27.89 10.68
C SER A 71 -0.34 -26.57 10.48
N PRO A 72 0.32 -26.01 11.51
CA PRO A 72 1.34 -24.98 11.33
C PRO A 72 2.68 -25.52 10.78
N THR A 73 2.77 -26.84 10.50
CA THR A 73 4.00 -27.49 10.00
C THR A 73 3.71 -28.29 8.72
N SER A 74 4.54 -28.12 7.68
CA SER A 74 4.39 -28.85 6.41
C SER A 74 4.55 -30.37 6.54
N SER A 75 5.21 -30.82 7.60
CA SER A 75 5.35 -32.24 7.98
C SER A 75 4.13 -32.84 8.67
N PHE A 76 3.13 -32.03 9.02
CA PHE A 76 1.97 -32.42 9.86
C PHE A 76 2.37 -33.02 11.23
N SER A 77 3.53 -32.63 11.74
CA SER A 77 4.03 -33.06 13.07
C SER A 77 3.19 -32.55 14.25
N ASN A 78 2.44 -31.47 14.04
CA ASN A 78 1.46 -30.93 14.99
C ASN A 78 0.16 -30.65 14.24
N ILE A 79 -0.91 -31.43 14.49
CA ILE A 79 -2.22 -31.23 13.85
C ILE A 79 -3.06 -30.35 14.79
N ILE A 80 -3.41 -29.15 14.33
CA ILE A 80 -4.24 -28.20 15.12
C ILE A 80 -5.74 -28.34 14.83
N PHE A 81 -6.08 -28.99 13.71
CA PHE A 81 -7.45 -29.30 13.33
C PHE A 81 -7.50 -30.56 12.47
N GLU A 82 -8.46 -31.43 12.77
CA GLU A 82 -8.83 -32.56 11.91
C GLU A 82 -10.35 -32.68 11.83
N LYS A 83 -10.88 -32.86 10.61
CA LYS A 83 -12.26 -33.29 10.39
C LYS A 83 -12.26 -34.65 9.71
N ALA A 84 -12.60 -35.70 10.46
CA ALA A 84 -12.41 -37.08 10.03
C ALA A 84 -13.41 -37.61 8.99
N SER A 85 -14.61 -37.02 8.87
CA SER A 85 -15.72 -37.60 8.08
C SER A 85 -16.55 -36.52 7.39
N VAL A 86 -16.04 -35.94 6.31
CA VAL A 86 -16.74 -34.98 5.46
C VAL A 86 -17.34 -35.71 4.26
N SER A 87 -18.67 -35.73 4.11
CA SER A 87 -19.37 -36.41 2.99
C SER A 87 -19.48 -35.55 1.71
N SER A 88 -18.97 -34.32 1.76
CA SER A 88 -18.87 -33.36 0.65
C SER A 88 -17.42 -33.14 0.25
N THR A 89 -17.19 -32.53 -0.91
CA THR A 89 -15.85 -32.10 -1.37
C THR A 89 -15.45 -30.70 -0.87
N SER A 90 -16.08 -30.24 0.22
CA SER A 90 -15.79 -28.97 0.86
C SER A 90 -16.16 -29.00 2.35
N TYR A 91 -15.47 -28.17 3.13
CA TYR A 91 -15.71 -27.97 4.55
C TYR A 91 -15.39 -26.54 4.98
N THR A 92 -16.34 -25.83 5.59
CA THR A 92 -16.10 -24.52 6.22
C THR A 92 -15.64 -24.72 7.66
N LEU A 93 -14.51 -24.12 8.02
CA LEU A 93 -13.94 -24.23 9.35
C LEU A 93 -14.80 -23.50 10.39
N THR A 94 -15.41 -24.26 11.28
CA THR A 94 -16.26 -23.76 12.39
C THR A 94 -15.48 -23.37 13.63
N ASP A 95 -14.28 -23.92 13.81
CA ASP A 95 -13.57 -23.93 15.09
C ASP A 95 -12.52 -22.81 15.09
N ALA A 96 -12.40 -22.07 16.20
CA ALA A 96 -11.47 -20.96 16.34
C ALA A 96 -10.02 -21.43 16.62
N VAL A 97 -9.45 -22.16 15.66
CA VAL A 97 -8.13 -22.82 15.74
C VAL A 97 -7.03 -22.09 14.96
N LEU A 98 -7.42 -21.23 14.01
CA LEU A 98 -6.49 -20.38 13.28
C LEU A 98 -6.21 -19.12 14.10
N VAL A 99 -4.96 -18.68 14.05
CA VAL A 99 -4.48 -17.42 14.62
C VAL A 99 -4.05 -16.53 13.47
N ASP A 100 -4.30 -15.23 13.60
CA ASP A 100 -3.94 -14.28 12.55
C ASP A 100 -2.42 -14.19 12.34
N SER A 101 -1.99 -13.73 11.16
CA SER A 101 -0.58 -13.52 10.78
C SER A 101 0.28 -14.79 10.83
N ASN A 102 -0.32 -15.95 10.58
CA ASN A 102 0.34 -17.26 10.58
C ASN A 102 0.12 -17.99 9.24
N THR A 103 1.13 -18.74 8.81
CA THR A 103 1.05 -19.68 7.69
C THR A 103 0.67 -21.08 8.19
N TYR A 104 -0.24 -21.72 7.47
CA TYR A 104 -0.74 -23.05 7.74
C TYR A 104 -0.65 -23.94 6.50
N TYR A 105 -0.60 -25.23 6.74
CA TYR A 105 -0.55 -26.30 5.75
C TYR A 105 -1.77 -27.18 5.91
N TRP A 106 -2.34 -27.61 4.80
CA TRP A 106 -3.51 -28.47 4.80
C TRP A 106 -3.41 -29.57 3.74
N ARG A 107 -4.10 -30.68 4.00
CA ARG A 107 -4.16 -31.85 3.12
C ARG A 107 -5.47 -32.60 3.34
N VAL A 108 -5.85 -33.38 2.34
CA VAL A 108 -7.07 -34.19 2.35
C VAL A 108 -6.77 -35.60 1.86
N ASN A 109 -7.37 -36.62 2.48
CA ASN A 109 -7.50 -37.94 1.88
C ASN A 109 -8.98 -38.39 1.84
N GLY A 110 -9.31 -39.29 0.92
CA GLY A 110 -10.65 -39.84 0.74
C GLY A 110 -10.70 -41.29 1.19
N TYR A 111 -11.84 -41.74 1.72
CA TYR A 111 -12.00 -43.11 2.18
C TYR A 111 -13.44 -43.62 2.07
N SER A 112 -13.59 -44.93 2.17
CA SER A 112 -14.84 -45.68 2.28
C SER A 112 -14.67 -46.79 3.31
N ASP A 113 -15.72 -47.57 3.56
CA ASP A 113 -15.63 -48.77 4.41
C ASP A 113 -14.64 -49.84 3.87
N ALA A 114 -14.26 -49.77 2.59
CA ALA A 114 -13.42 -50.78 1.92
C ALA A 114 -11.95 -50.36 1.70
N ASP A 115 -11.68 -49.05 1.55
CA ASP A 115 -10.36 -48.54 1.15
C ASP A 115 -10.15 -47.07 1.55
N THR A 116 -8.89 -46.64 1.63
CA THR A 116 -8.46 -45.28 1.98
C THR A 116 -7.36 -44.81 1.03
N SER A 117 -7.55 -43.65 0.40
CA SER A 117 -6.55 -43.06 -0.49
C SER A 117 -5.33 -42.57 0.28
N GLU A 118 -4.22 -42.45 -0.46
CA GLU A 118 -3.10 -41.58 -0.07
C GLU A 118 -3.59 -40.14 0.17
N TRP A 119 -2.79 -39.39 0.92
CA TRP A 119 -3.00 -37.95 1.10
C TRP A 119 -2.74 -37.19 -0.21
N SER A 120 -3.50 -36.12 -0.42
CA SER A 120 -3.18 -35.10 -1.42
C SER A 120 -1.76 -34.55 -1.24
N ALA A 121 -1.23 -33.94 -2.30
CA ALA A 121 -0.15 -32.96 -2.14
C ALA A 121 -0.51 -31.92 -1.07
N VAL A 122 0.50 -31.45 -0.34
CA VAL A 122 0.32 -30.45 0.72
C VAL A 122 0.13 -29.07 0.08
N SER A 123 -0.93 -28.37 0.47
CA SER A 123 -1.15 -26.95 0.12
C SER A 123 -0.91 -26.07 1.34
N SER A 124 -0.46 -24.84 1.12
CA SER A 124 -0.21 -23.82 2.13
C SER A 124 -1.12 -22.61 1.96
N PHE A 125 -1.43 -21.94 3.06
CA PHE A 125 -2.11 -20.63 3.05
C PHE A 125 -1.68 -19.79 4.25
N THR A 126 -1.76 -18.47 4.13
CA THR A 126 -1.49 -17.53 5.21
C THR A 126 -2.75 -16.79 5.61
N VAL A 127 -3.02 -16.76 6.92
CA VAL A 127 -4.13 -16.00 7.50
C VAL A 127 -3.66 -14.58 7.77
N ASN A 128 -4.43 -13.61 7.27
CA ASN A 128 -4.23 -12.17 7.44
C ASN A 128 -5.60 -11.48 7.56
N THR A 129 -6.28 -11.66 8.69
CA THR A 129 -7.67 -11.22 8.95
C THR A 129 -7.79 -9.73 9.20
N ILE A 130 -6.69 -9.13 9.62
CA ILE A 130 -6.56 -7.69 9.69
C ILE A 130 -6.35 -7.16 8.25
N ALA A 131 -7.46 -6.89 7.56
CA ALA A 131 -7.42 -6.26 6.24
C ALA A 131 -6.67 -4.92 6.31
N ALA A 132 -5.74 -4.72 5.37
CA ALA A 132 -5.04 -3.45 5.20
C ALA A 132 -6.04 -2.29 5.17
N VAL A 133 -5.85 -1.28 6.03
CA VAL A 133 -6.80 -0.18 6.17
C VAL A 133 -6.69 0.79 5.00
N PRO A 134 -7.74 1.55 4.64
CA PRO A 134 -7.60 2.64 3.68
C PRO A 134 -6.44 3.55 4.07
N ASN A 135 -5.57 3.88 3.13
CA ASN A 135 -4.37 4.68 3.39
C ASN A 135 -4.78 6.08 3.82
N GLY A 136 -4.79 6.32 5.13
CA GLY A 136 -5.43 7.48 5.73
C GLY A 136 -4.79 8.80 5.32
N LYS A 137 -3.50 8.79 4.96
CA LYS A 137 -2.72 9.93 4.48
C LYS A 137 -1.56 9.45 3.61
N VAL A 138 -1.13 10.25 2.64
CA VAL A 138 0.06 9.98 1.82
C VAL A 138 1.11 11.07 2.01
N LEU A 139 2.38 10.68 2.13
CA LEU A 139 3.51 11.61 2.21
C LEU A 139 4.09 11.85 0.82
N LEU A 140 4.17 13.11 0.42
CA LEU A 140 4.88 13.58 -0.76
C LEU A 140 6.09 14.42 -0.32
N GLU A 141 7.29 13.91 -0.60
CA GLU A 141 8.56 14.60 -0.36
C GLU A 141 9.02 15.27 -1.66
N LEU A 142 9.15 16.60 -1.65
CA LEU A 142 9.65 17.37 -2.78
C LEU A 142 11.05 17.92 -2.49
N PHE A 143 12.01 17.55 -3.33
CA PHE A 143 13.35 18.11 -3.33
C PHE A 143 13.39 19.34 -4.24
N THR A 144 13.55 20.51 -3.63
CA THR A 144 13.45 21.82 -4.28
C THR A 144 14.67 22.71 -3.97
N ASN A 145 14.71 23.91 -4.54
CA ASN A 145 15.70 24.96 -4.23
C ASN A 145 15.22 26.33 -4.75
N THR A 146 15.43 27.39 -3.97
CA THR A 146 15.09 28.80 -4.25
C THR A 146 15.73 29.42 -5.50
N SER A 147 16.75 28.81 -6.09
CA SER A 147 17.35 29.23 -7.37
C SER A 147 16.96 28.32 -8.54
N CYS A 148 16.20 27.25 -8.29
CA CYS A 148 15.74 26.31 -9.30
C CYS A 148 14.51 26.89 -10.04
N ILE A 149 14.72 27.41 -11.26
CA ILE A 149 13.63 27.90 -12.13
C ILE A 149 12.60 26.80 -12.45
N PRO A 150 12.98 25.53 -12.77
CA PRO A 150 12.00 24.47 -13.00
C PRO A 150 11.18 24.06 -11.76
N CYS A 151 11.58 24.48 -10.55
CA CYS A 151 10.91 24.10 -9.31
C CYS A 151 9.62 24.87 -9.01
N LEU A 152 9.42 26.05 -9.62
CA LEU A 152 8.21 26.87 -9.47
C LEU A 152 6.94 26.06 -9.76
N GLN A 153 6.95 25.27 -10.84
CA GLN A 153 5.76 24.54 -11.29
C GLN A 153 5.29 23.48 -10.27
N PRO A 154 6.13 22.55 -9.77
CA PRO A 154 5.74 21.63 -8.70
C PRO A 154 5.49 22.33 -7.36
N ASN A 155 6.24 23.37 -7.00
CA ASN A 155 5.99 24.12 -5.77
C ASN A 155 4.57 24.68 -5.77
N HIS A 156 4.23 25.53 -6.77
CA HIS A 156 2.90 26.12 -6.91
C HIS A 156 1.79 25.08 -7.08
N TYR A 157 2.06 23.95 -7.77
CA TYR A 157 1.10 22.85 -7.89
C TYR A 157 0.74 22.25 -6.52
N LEU A 158 1.74 22.08 -5.64
CA LEU A 158 1.54 21.56 -4.29
C LEU A 158 0.89 22.61 -3.36
N ASP A 159 1.24 23.89 -3.46
CA ASP A 159 0.59 24.96 -2.69
C ASP A 159 -0.90 25.07 -3.01
N ASN A 160 -1.25 24.84 -4.28
CA ASN A 160 -2.62 24.87 -4.77
C ASN A 160 -3.27 23.47 -4.84
N ILE A 161 -2.72 22.46 -4.14
CA ILE A 161 -3.20 21.06 -4.24
C ILE A 161 -4.69 20.92 -3.91
N PHE A 162 -5.20 21.74 -2.98
CA PHE A 162 -6.62 21.81 -2.60
C PHE A 162 -7.54 22.34 -3.70
N GLY A 163 -7.01 23.15 -4.63
CA GLY A 163 -7.75 23.76 -5.75
C GLY A 163 -7.58 23.04 -7.09
N ASN A 164 -6.69 22.06 -7.18
CA ASN A 164 -6.39 21.34 -8.43
C ASN A 164 -7.54 20.37 -8.79
N GLN A 165 -8.33 20.74 -9.80
CA GLN A 165 -9.43 19.88 -10.27
C GLN A 165 -8.93 18.50 -10.71
N GLY A 166 -9.41 17.46 -10.03
CA GLY A 166 -9.00 16.07 -10.25
C GLY A 166 -8.46 15.41 -8.98
N VAL A 167 -7.84 16.15 -8.06
CA VAL A 167 -7.73 15.71 -6.65
C VAL A 167 -9.07 16.04 -6.01
N THR A 168 -9.96 15.05 -5.87
CA THR A 168 -11.38 15.33 -5.59
C THR A 168 -11.61 15.80 -4.16
N ASN A 169 -11.68 17.13 -4.00
CA ASN A 169 -12.14 17.87 -2.85
C ASN A 169 -11.36 17.67 -1.54
N ASN A 170 -10.55 18.68 -1.22
CA ASN A 170 -10.27 19.08 0.17
C ASN A 170 -9.40 18.12 1.00
N ASP A 171 -8.49 17.38 0.35
CA ASP A 171 -7.80 16.27 1.02
C ASP A 171 -6.59 16.73 1.85
N ALA A 172 -6.86 17.07 3.13
CA ALA A 172 -5.87 17.19 4.22
C ALA A 172 -5.11 15.87 4.52
N LYS A 173 -5.22 14.89 3.63
CA LYS A 173 -4.53 13.61 3.61
C LYS A 173 -3.26 13.61 2.77
N VAL A 174 -3.05 14.59 1.89
CA VAL A 174 -1.75 14.75 1.23
C VAL A 174 -0.84 15.56 2.14
N VAL A 175 0.06 14.89 2.83
CA VAL A 175 1.09 15.51 3.67
C VAL A 175 2.28 15.84 2.78
N ILE A 176 2.72 17.09 2.79
CA ILE A 176 3.82 17.58 1.96
C ILE A 176 5.02 17.86 2.86
N LEU A 177 6.22 17.55 2.36
CA LEU A 177 7.49 17.91 2.98
C LEU A 177 8.44 18.43 1.89
N ARG A 178 8.91 19.68 2.01
CA ARG A 178 9.86 20.29 1.07
C ARG A 178 11.27 20.27 1.66
N ALA A 179 12.15 19.46 1.10
CA ALA A 179 13.58 19.44 1.43
C ALA A 179 14.34 20.35 0.46
N HIS A 180 15.14 21.27 0.99
CA HIS A 180 15.92 22.21 0.18
C HIS A 180 17.33 21.66 -0.03
N THR A 181 17.74 21.59 -1.29
CA THR A 181 18.92 20.83 -1.71
C THR A 181 20.17 21.68 -1.92
N THR A 182 21.32 21.02 -1.94
CA THR A 182 22.64 21.61 -2.23
C THR A 182 22.82 22.15 -3.65
N LEU A 183 21.91 21.87 -4.59
CA LEU A 183 22.12 22.14 -6.02
C LEU A 183 22.47 23.61 -6.31
N PHE A 184 21.89 24.54 -5.54
CA PHE A 184 22.37 25.92 -5.45
C PHE A 184 22.64 26.23 -3.97
N PRO A 185 23.92 26.33 -3.54
CA PRO A 185 24.29 26.24 -2.12
C PRO A 185 23.93 27.46 -1.25
N ASN A 186 23.47 28.55 -1.86
CA ASN A 186 23.08 29.78 -1.17
C ASN A 186 21.60 29.79 -0.74
N ASP A 187 20.88 28.67 -0.89
CA ASP A 187 19.48 28.56 -0.46
C ASP A 187 19.37 28.68 1.07
N PRO A 188 18.63 29.67 1.61
CA PRO A 188 18.58 29.92 3.04
C PRO A 188 17.90 28.80 3.84
N PHE A 189 17.01 28.02 3.20
CA PHE A 189 16.27 26.93 3.85
C PHE A 189 17.10 25.65 3.89
N TYR A 190 17.96 25.41 2.89
CA TYR A 190 19.05 24.43 2.98
C TYR A 190 20.03 24.83 4.10
N LEU A 191 20.51 26.08 4.06
CA LEU A 191 21.52 26.59 5.00
C LEU A 191 21.04 26.67 6.45
N PHE A 192 19.73 26.68 6.71
CA PHE A 192 19.19 26.65 8.08
C PHE A 192 19.55 25.35 8.81
N ASN A 193 19.49 24.21 8.11
CA ASN A 193 19.90 22.91 8.66
C ASN A 193 20.45 22.01 7.53
N PRO A 194 21.74 22.17 7.17
CA PRO A 194 22.36 21.36 6.12
C PRO A 194 22.31 19.87 6.45
N THR A 195 22.57 19.50 7.70
CA THR A 195 22.66 18.10 8.16
C THR A 195 21.43 17.26 7.82
N VAL A 196 20.21 17.78 8.05
CA VAL A 196 18.98 17.03 7.75
C VAL A 196 18.65 17.01 6.26
N ASN A 197 18.91 18.13 5.56
CA ASN A 197 18.70 18.21 4.12
C ASN A 197 19.66 17.30 3.36
N ASP A 198 20.95 17.33 3.70
CA ASP A 198 22.02 16.47 3.14
C ASP A 198 21.72 14.99 3.34
N ALA A 199 21.33 14.58 4.55
CA ALA A 199 20.96 13.20 4.82
C ALA A 199 19.77 12.76 3.94
N ARG A 200 18.69 13.56 3.91
CA ARG A 200 17.46 13.19 3.19
C ARG A 200 17.64 13.23 1.67
N GLN A 201 18.36 14.21 1.12
CA GLN A 201 18.66 14.27 -0.31
C GLN A 201 19.63 13.16 -0.76
N THR A 202 20.57 12.75 0.11
CA THR A 202 21.51 11.65 -0.19
C THR A 202 20.77 10.33 -0.25
N TYR A 203 19.90 10.06 0.73
CA TYR A 203 19.07 8.86 0.81
C TYR A 203 18.22 8.62 -0.45
N TYR A 204 17.68 9.68 -1.05
CA TYR A 204 16.92 9.63 -2.31
C TYR A 204 17.73 9.90 -3.59
N ASN A 205 19.04 10.13 -3.47
CA ASN A 205 19.91 10.57 -4.58
C ASN A 205 19.33 11.78 -5.36
N ALA A 206 18.87 12.79 -4.63
CA ALA A 206 18.16 13.96 -5.15
C ALA A 206 19.02 15.24 -5.24
N ALA A 207 20.20 15.26 -4.61
CA ALA A 207 21.07 16.45 -4.47
C ALA A 207 21.44 17.17 -5.78
N ASN A 208 21.47 16.43 -6.90
CA ASN A 208 21.92 16.92 -8.22
C ASN A 208 20.76 17.06 -9.23
N ALA A 209 19.50 17.02 -8.77
CA ALA A 209 18.35 17.01 -9.67
C ALA A 209 17.11 17.58 -8.97
N ASN A 210 16.78 18.83 -9.31
CA ASN A 210 15.62 19.53 -8.81
C ASN A 210 14.77 20.05 -9.98
N PRO A 211 13.43 19.97 -9.90
CA PRO A 211 12.65 19.35 -8.83
C PRO A 211 12.69 17.81 -8.89
N ARG A 212 12.54 17.14 -7.73
CA ARG A 212 12.21 15.70 -7.66
C ARG A 212 11.15 15.43 -6.59
N GLY A 213 10.04 14.81 -6.99
CA GLY A 213 8.99 14.36 -6.06
C GLY A 213 9.09 12.86 -5.77
N PHE A 214 8.84 12.49 -4.52
CA PHE A 214 8.68 11.10 -4.08
C PHE A 214 7.36 10.96 -3.33
N LEU A 215 6.49 10.05 -3.78
CA LEU A 215 5.19 9.76 -3.16
C LEU A 215 5.27 8.40 -2.46
N LEU A 216 5.09 8.39 -1.14
CA LEU A 216 5.32 7.21 -0.29
C LEU A 216 6.72 6.59 -0.50
N GLY A 217 7.72 7.44 -0.82
CA GLY A 217 9.10 7.06 -1.13
C GLY A 217 9.35 6.58 -2.57
N ALA A 218 8.32 6.38 -3.38
CA ALA A 218 8.45 6.05 -4.80
C ALA A 218 8.64 7.32 -5.65
N ASN A 219 9.64 7.31 -6.55
CA ASN A 219 9.93 8.44 -7.44
C ASN A 219 8.75 8.73 -8.40
N MET A 220 8.27 9.97 -8.41
CA MET A 220 7.13 10.42 -9.23
C MET A 220 7.52 10.77 -10.69
N GLY A 221 8.81 10.70 -11.03
CA GLY A 221 9.34 11.09 -12.34
C GLY A 221 9.42 12.61 -12.52
N ALA A 222 9.59 13.04 -13.77
CA ALA A 222 9.56 14.46 -14.12
C ALA A 222 8.20 15.08 -13.79
N PHE A 223 8.18 16.35 -13.38
CA PHE A 223 6.94 17.02 -13.01
C PHE A 223 5.98 17.10 -14.20
N ASN A 224 4.76 16.61 -13.99
CA ASN A 224 3.61 16.80 -14.85
C ASN A 224 2.36 16.75 -13.97
N SER A 225 1.58 17.83 -13.94
CA SER A 225 0.45 17.97 -13.00
C SER A 225 -0.60 16.89 -13.15
N THR A 226 -0.91 16.46 -14.38
CA THR A 226 -1.85 15.35 -14.63
C THR A 226 -1.30 14.03 -14.07
N ASN A 227 -0.08 13.64 -14.43
CA ASN A 227 0.52 12.38 -13.99
C ASN A 227 0.69 12.33 -12.47
N TRP A 228 1.14 13.43 -11.85
CA TRP A 228 1.29 13.52 -10.39
C TRP A 228 -0.07 13.43 -9.70
N THR A 229 -1.11 14.09 -10.22
CA THR A 229 -2.49 13.99 -9.71
C THR A 229 -3.00 12.54 -9.78
N THR A 230 -2.80 11.86 -10.91
CA THR A 230 -3.19 10.45 -11.07
C THR A 230 -2.46 9.52 -10.08
N LEU A 231 -1.15 9.72 -9.89
CA LEU A 231 -0.36 8.96 -8.92
C LEU A 231 -0.83 9.19 -7.47
N ILE A 232 -1.05 10.45 -7.08
CA ILE A 232 -1.53 10.83 -5.74
C ILE A 232 -2.89 10.19 -5.47
N ASN A 233 -3.86 10.35 -6.38
CA ASN A 233 -5.19 9.74 -6.26
C ASN A 233 -5.12 8.21 -6.17
N SER A 234 -4.26 7.57 -6.96
CA SER A 234 -4.07 6.12 -6.92
C SER A 234 -3.51 5.63 -5.58
N LYS A 235 -2.76 6.46 -4.84
CA LYS A 235 -2.23 6.11 -3.51
C LYS A 235 -3.17 6.49 -2.37
N LEU A 236 -3.93 7.57 -2.50
CA LEU A 236 -5.03 7.91 -1.57
C LEU A 236 -6.15 6.85 -1.58
N GLY A 237 -6.37 6.20 -2.73
CA GLY A 237 -7.29 5.06 -2.86
C GLY A 237 -6.70 3.69 -2.52
N SER A 238 -5.42 3.61 -2.11
CA SER A 238 -4.78 2.34 -1.73
C SER A 238 -5.02 1.98 -0.27
N THR A 239 -4.64 0.77 0.13
CA THR A 239 -4.63 0.33 1.52
C THR A 239 -3.20 0.32 2.09
N THR A 240 -3.07 0.25 3.42
CA THR A 240 -1.79 0.10 4.12
C THR A 240 -1.88 -0.90 5.27
N ASP A 241 -0.76 -1.57 5.52
CA ASP A 241 -0.56 -2.55 6.59
C ASP A 241 -0.13 -1.90 7.92
N TYR A 242 0.03 -0.57 7.99
CA TYR A 242 0.47 0.16 9.18
C TYR A 242 -0.40 1.38 9.49
N ALA A 243 -0.51 1.73 10.77
CA ALA A 243 -1.15 2.97 11.23
C ALA A 243 -0.30 3.70 12.26
N ILE A 244 -0.50 5.01 12.33
CA ILE A 244 0.06 5.89 13.35
C ILE A 244 -1.11 6.61 14.02
N THR A 245 -1.06 6.75 15.34
CA THR A 245 -1.85 7.75 16.06
C THR A 245 -0.90 8.64 16.86
N VAL A 246 -1.12 9.94 16.85
CA VAL A 246 -0.25 10.92 17.50
C VAL A 246 -1.03 11.83 18.45
N SER A 247 -0.37 12.27 19.52
CA SER A 247 -0.81 13.42 20.32
C SER A 247 0.42 14.21 20.75
N ASN A 248 0.33 15.53 20.66
CA ASN A 248 1.42 16.45 21.00
C ASN A 248 1.06 17.29 22.22
N ASN A 249 2.03 17.54 23.09
CA ASN A 249 1.94 18.50 24.19
C ASN A 249 3.15 19.44 24.14
N TYR A 250 2.94 20.69 23.78
CA TYR A 250 3.99 21.69 23.61
C TYR A 250 3.89 22.82 24.64
N ASN A 251 5.04 23.24 25.15
CA ASN A 251 5.19 24.37 26.06
C ASN A 251 5.93 25.52 25.37
N PRO A 252 5.21 26.56 24.89
CA PRO A 252 5.82 27.74 24.27
C PRO A 252 6.82 28.48 25.15
N ALA A 253 6.69 28.45 26.48
CA ALA A 253 7.62 29.13 27.39
C ALA A 253 8.98 28.43 27.48
N GLY A 254 9.05 27.13 27.18
CA GLY A 254 10.28 26.34 27.14
C GLY A 254 10.81 26.05 25.73
N ASN A 255 10.09 26.46 24.68
CA ASN A 255 10.30 26.01 23.29
C ASN A 255 10.44 24.49 23.16
N ALA A 256 9.71 23.72 23.98
CA ALA A 256 9.88 22.27 24.11
C ALA A 256 8.53 21.56 24.17
N GLY A 257 8.47 20.34 23.63
CA GLY A 257 7.27 19.51 23.64
C GLY A 257 7.56 18.03 23.82
N SER A 258 6.50 17.28 24.07
CA SER A 258 6.47 15.83 24.17
C SER A 258 5.44 15.29 23.18
N LEU A 259 5.93 14.60 22.16
CA LEU A 259 5.11 13.94 21.16
C LEU A 259 4.94 12.47 21.55
N GLU A 260 3.70 12.06 21.82
CA GLU A 260 3.34 10.65 21.95
C GLU A 260 2.96 10.10 20.58
N VAL A 261 3.71 9.11 20.11
CA VAL A 261 3.43 8.35 18.89
C VAL A 261 3.05 6.94 19.28
N LYS A 262 1.97 6.41 18.71
CA LYS A 262 1.68 4.98 18.74
C LYS A 262 1.61 4.46 17.31
N VAL A 263 2.49 3.51 17.02
CA VAL A 263 2.55 2.77 15.76
C VAL A 263 1.81 1.45 15.92
N PHE A 264 1.09 1.04 14.89
CA PHE A 264 0.50 -0.29 14.75
C PHE A 264 1.03 -0.92 13.47
N GLN A 265 1.50 -2.16 13.53
CA GLN A 265 1.51 -3.01 12.35
C GLN A 265 0.19 -3.76 12.35
N ILE A 266 -0.69 -3.31 11.47
CA ILE A 266 -2.05 -3.80 11.29
C ILE A 266 -1.91 -5.22 10.72
N SER A 267 -1.18 -5.38 9.62
CA SER A 267 -1.03 -6.64 8.90
C SER A 267 0.29 -6.73 8.11
N GLY A 268 0.36 -7.61 7.11
CA GLY A 268 1.45 -7.65 6.15
C GLY A 268 2.74 -8.32 6.64
N ALA A 269 3.76 -8.34 5.78
CA ALA A 269 5.08 -8.81 6.15
C ALA A 269 5.79 -7.80 7.06
N GLN A 270 6.66 -8.28 7.95
CA GLN A 270 7.57 -7.41 8.70
C GLN A 270 8.54 -6.72 7.73
N ALA A 271 8.62 -5.39 7.81
CA ALA A 271 9.60 -4.60 7.08
C ALA A 271 11.03 -4.87 7.60
N SER A 272 11.99 -4.85 6.69
CA SER A 272 13.37 -5.30 6.94
C SER A 272 14.22 -4.32 7.74
N ASP A 273 13.96 -3.01 7.55
CA ASP A 273 14.56 -1.92 8.31
C ASP A 273 13.49 -0.86 8.59
N LEU A 274 12.48 -1.24 9.39
CA LEU A 274 11.37 -0.36 9.74
C LEU A 274 11.85 0.76 10.67
N ARG A 275 11.62 2.01 10.27
CA ARG A 275 12.02 3.19 11.05
C ARG A 275 10.91 4.21 11.18
N LEU A 276 10.76 4.73 12.39
CA LEU A 276 9.93 5.88 12.73
C LEU A 276 10.73 7.17 12.47
N PHE A 277 10.11 8.13 11.80
CA PHE A 277 10.65 9.47 11.57
C PHE A 277 9.71 10.53 12.14
N VAL A 278 10.28 11.61 12.67
CA VAL A 278 9.55 12.83 13.06
C VAL A 278 10.26 14.04 12.44
N ALA A 279 9.74 14.52 11.32
CA ALA A 279 10.22 15.72 10.67
C ALA A 279 9.52 16.97 11.24
N LEU A 280 10.29 18.02 11.52
CA LEU A 280 9.78 19.35 11.83
C LEU A 280 9.76 20.16 10.53
N THR A 281 8.59 20.66 10.13
CA THR A 281 8.43 21.59 9.00
C THR A 281 7.93 22.95 9.47
N GLU A 282 8.13 24.00 8.67
CA GLU A 282 7.55 25.33 8.88
C GLU A 282 6.86 25.84 7.61
N ASN A 283 5.72 26.49 7.81
CA ASN A 283 4.83 27.06 6.78
C ASN A 283 4.90 28.60 6.75
N ASP A 284 4.30 29.23 5.75
CA ASP A 284 4.19 30.70 5.59
C ASP A 284 5.53 31.42 5.83
N LEU A 285 6.60 30.91 5.20
CA LEU A 285 7.91 31.54 5.17
C LEU A 285 7.98 32.52 4.00
N SER A 286 8.53 33.70 4.22
CA SER A 286 8.67 34.74 3.18
C SER A 286 10.14 34.98 2.84
N TYR A 287 10.50 34.83 1.56
CA TYR A 287 11.85 35.06 1.06
C TYR A 287 11.83 35.41 -0.43
N ASN A 288 12.43 36.53 -0.84
CA ASN A 288 12.50 36.91 -2.25
C ASN A 288 13.54 36.04 -2.98
N ALA A 289 13.10 34.92 -3.54
CA ALA A 289 13.98 33.91 -4.12
C ALA A 289 14.47 34.27 -5.53
N PRO A 290 15.71 33.89 -5.91
CA PRO A 290 16.24 34.15 -7.26
C PRO A 290 15.41 33.57 -8.41
N ASN A 291 14.63 32.52 -8.16
CA ASN A 291 13.72 31.92 -9.14
C ASN A 291 12.37 32.67 -9.29
N GLY A 292 12.08 33.66 -8.43
CA GLY A 292 10.86 34.47 -8.43
C GLY A 292 9.79 34.06 -7.42
N GLU A 293 10.00 32.99 -6.65
CA GLU A 293 9.11 32.61 -5.54
C GLU A 293 9.28 33.56 -4.35
N VAL A 294 8.19 33.78 -3.60
CA VAL A 294 8.18 34.69 -2.44
C VAL A 294 7.59 34.08 -1.17
N HIS A 295 6.84 32.97 -1.30
CA HIS A 295 6.21 32.23 -0.20
C HIS A 295 6.67 30.77 -0.24
N PHE A 296 6.92 30.19 0.93
CA PHE A 296 7.40 28.82 1.08
C PHE A 296 6.66 28.11 2.21
N ASP A 297 6.08 26.96 1.89
CA ASP A 297 5.33 26.12 2.80
C ASP A 297 5.95 24.73 2.96
N ASN A 298 5.66 24.07 4.08
CA ASN A 298 6.08 22.72 4.41
C ASN A 298 7.60 22.49 4.37
N THR A 299 8.39 23.55 4.57
CA THR A 299 9.85 23.54 4.48
C THR A 299 10.44 22.73 5.63
N LEU A 300 11.25 21.72 5.31
CA LEU A 300 11.96 20.89 6.30
C LEU A 300 12.93 21.75 7.13
N ARG A 301 12.81 21.67 8.46
CA ARG A 301 13.66 22.39 9.41
C ARG A 301 14.45 21.45 10.32
N ASP A 302 13.91 20.28 10.66
CA ASP A 302 14.63 19.28 11.46
C ASP A 302 14.11 17.83 11.30
N MET A 303 14.89 16.87 11.80
CA MET A 303 14.51 15.46 12.01
C MET A 303 14.70 15.12 13.50
N LEU A 304 13.64 15.28 14.28
CA LEU A 304 13.68 15.38 15.76
C LEU A 304 14.10 14.09 16.47
N ASN A 305 13.95 12.93 15.82
CA ASN A 305 14.45 11.64 16.29
C ASN A 305 15.67 11.14 15.49
N GLY A 306 16.41 12.07 14.88
CA GLY A 306 17.67 11.82 14.17
C GLY A 306 17.49 11.65 12.65
N ILE A 307 18.52 12.03 11.90
CA ILE A 307 18.54 12.01 10.42
C ILE A 307 18.23 10.65 9.77
N ASN A 308 18.43 9.56 10.52
CA ASN A 308 18.23 8.19 10.08
C ASN A 308 16.92 7.57 10.59
N GLY A 309 16.15 8.30 11.42
CA GLY A 309 14.98 7.79 12.14
C GLY A 309 15.34 6.85 13.30
N GLU A 310 14.34 6.55 14.13
CA GLU A 310 14.44 5.50 15.16
C GLU A 310 14.07 4.15 14.53
N GLN A 311 14.98 3.17 14.58
CA GLN A 311 14.65 1.80 14.16
C GLN A 311 13.69 1.16 15.16
N ILE A 312 12.58 0.62 14.66
CA ILE A 312 11.54 -0.03 15.46
C ILE A 312 11.29 -1.46 14.96
N ASN A 313 10.93 -2.36 15.86
CA ASN A 313 10.56 -3.73 15.53
C ASN A 313 9.10 -3.96 15.87
N LEU A 314 8.34 -4.40 14.88
CA LEU A 314 6.95 -4.80 14.97
C LEU A 314 6.74 -6.03 14.07
N THR A 315 5.76 -6.85 14.45
CA THR A 315 5.14 -7.84 13.57
C THR A 315 3.65 -7.55 13.48
N ALA A 316 2.97 -8.11 12.48
CA ALA A 316 1.52 -7.96 12.32
C ALA A 316 0.74 -8.28 13.60
N GLY A 317 -0.31 -7.49 13.86
CA GLY A 317 -1.09 -7.48 15.10
C GLY A 317 -0.46 -6.73 16.28
N GLN A 318 0.81 -6.30 16.21
CA GLN A 318 1.47 -5.60 17.31
C GLN A 318 1.31 -4.07 17.24
N SER A 319 1.52 -3.40 18.38
CA SER A 319 1.63 -1.95 18.46
C SER A 319 2.75 -1.51 19.41
N LEU A 320 3.31 -0.34 19.14
CA LEU A 320 4.47 0.22 19.83
C LEU A 320 4.19 1.69 20.17
N SER A 321 4.41 2.08 21.42
CA SER A 321 4.34 3.48 21.86
C SER A 321 5.74 4.09 22.01
N ARG A 322 5.84 5.38 21.68
CA ARG A 322 7.05 6.19 21.77
C ARG A 322 6.73 7.60 22.23
N THR A 323 7.42 8.02 23.29
CA THR A 323 7.46 9.41 23.75
C THR A 323 8.71 10.07 23.17
N ILE A 324 8.54 11.06 22.31
CA ILE A 324 9.62 11.81 21.67
C ILE A 324 9.59 13.23 22.24
N ASN A 325 10.51 13.48 23.18
CA ASN A 325 10.76 14.83 23.70
C ASN A 325 11.56 15.61 22.66
N TYR A 326 11.14 16.84 22.36
CA TYR A 326 11.77 17.68 21.34
C TYR A 326 11.82 19.15 21.75
N SER A 327 12.67 19.92 21.08
CA SER A 327 12.74 21.37 21.18
C SER A 327 12.62 22.02 19.81
N VAL A 328 11.89 23.13 19.71
CA VAL A 328 11.84 23.95 18.51
C VAL A 328 13.09 24.82 18.45
N MET A 329 13.88 24.67 17.38
CA MET A 329 15.10 25.46 17.20
C MET A 329 14.83 26.96 17.09
N SER A 330 15.80 27.77 17.53
CA SER A 330 15.77 29.22 17.35
C SER A 330 15.62 29.60 15.87
N GLY A 331 14.78 30.58 15.57
CA GLY A 331 14.49 30.99 14.18
C GLY A 331 13.39 30.17 13.49
N ILE A 332 12.69 29.29 14.21
CA ILE A 332 11.43 28.66 13.77
C ILE A 332 10.27 29.30 14.52
N ASN A 333 9.22 29.73 13.81
CA ASN A 333 7.97 30.12 14.45
C ASN A 333 7.11 28.87 14.72
N TYR A 334 7.04 28.46 15.99
CA TYR A 334 6.28 27.28 16.41
C TYR A 334 4.78 27.34 16.04
N GLN A 335 4.19 28.53 15.85
CA GLN A 335 2.80 28.71 15.44
C GLN A 335 2.57 28.37 13.94
N LYS A 336 3.65 28.34 13.17
CA LYS A 336 3.69 27.97 11.74
C LYS A 336 4.30 26.58 11.53
N ALA A 337 4.73 25.92 12.61
CA ALA A 337 5.46 24.68 12.55
C ALA A 337 4.57 23.45 12.71
N GLN A 338 4.92 22.38 11.99
CA GLN A 338 4.21 21.10 12.03
C GLN A 338 5.19 19.96 12.25
N LEU A 339 4.70 18.90 12.89
CA LEU A 339 5.38 17.63 13.05
C LEU A 339 4.77 16.66 12.04
N ILE A 340 5.60 16.13 11.14
CA ILE A 340 5.24 15.06 10.20
C ILE A 340 5.85 13.77 10.73
N ILE A 341 5.00 12.84 11.14
CA ILE A 341 5.38 11.55 11.72
C ILE A 341 5.15 10.48 10.65
N PHE A 342 6.16 9.72 10.26
CA PHE A 342 5.99 8.66 9.27
C PHE A 342 6.80 7.41 9.58
N ILE A 343 6.39 6.29 9.00
CA ILE A 343 7.10 5.00 9.12
C ILE A 343 7.54 4.54 7.75
N GLN A 344 8.81 4.16 7.64
CA GLN A 344 9.45 3.82 6.38
C GLN A 344 10.26 2.52 6.54
N ASP A 345 10.17 1.60 5.58
CA ASP A 345 11.25 0.62 5.39
C ASP A 345 12.42 1.37 4.74
N TYR A 346 13.51 1.52 5.50
CA TYR A 346 14.66 2.31 5.10
C TYR A 346 15.51 1.63 4.01
N SER A 347 15.30 0.34 3.74
CA SER A 347 15.98 -0.39 2.66
C SER A 347 15.26 -0.24 1.31
N THR A 348 13.92 -0.26 1.30
CA THR A 348 13.10 -0.18 0.09
C THR A 348 12.67 1.26 -0.24
N ARG A 349 12.77 2.14 0.75
CA ARG A 349 12.19 3.50 0.82
C ARG A 349 10.67 3.56 0.95
N GLU A 350 9.96 2.44 0.99
CA GLU A 350 8.50 2.45 1.10
C GLU A 350 8.04 3.10 2.41
N ILE A 351 7.15 4.09 2.31
CA ILE A 351 6.52 4.74 3.47
C ILE A 351 5.13 4.13 3.64
N PHE A 352 4.90 3.44 4.75
CA PHE A 352 3.65 2.73 4.98
C PHE A 352 2.54 3.63 5.52
N ALA A 353 2.87 4.57 6.40
CA ALA A 353 1.91 5.48 7.00
C ALA A 353 2.56 6.82 7.32
N VAL A 354 1.75 7.89 7.32
CA VAL A 354 2.13 9.23 7.74
C VAL A 354 1.00 9.87 8.55
N GLU A 355 1.37 10.64 9.56
CA GLU A 355 0.50 11.54 10.30
C GLU A 355 1.12 12.93 10.39
N VAL A 356 0.28 13.94 10.61
CA VAL A 356 0.73 15.33 10.75
C VAL A 356 -0.07 16.03 11.84
N ILE A 357 0.63 16.74 12.72
CA ILE A 357 0.07 17.52 13.82
C ILE A 357 0.81 18.85 13.94
N ASN A 358 0.12 19.92 14.32
CA ASN A 358 0.77 21.20 14.56
C ASN A 358 1.63 21.13 15.83
N VAL A 359 2.62 22.01 15.93
CA VAL A 359 3.44 22.14 17.14
C VAL A 359 2.66 22.81 18.28
N ASN A 360 1.70 23.69 17.99
CA ASN A 360 0.95 24.50 18.96
C ASN A 360 -0.45 23.97 19.33
#